data_AF-A0A3D0P283-F1
#
_entry.id   AF-A0A3D0P283-F1
#
_cell.length_a   1.000
_cell.length_b   1.000
_cell.length_c   1.000
_cell.angle_alpha   90.00
_cell.angle_beta   90.00
_cell.angle_gamma   90.00
#
_symmetry.space_group_name_H-M   'P 1'
#
loop_
_entity.id
_entity.type
_entity.pdbx_description
1 polymer ?
#
loop_
_entity_poly.entity_id
_entity_poly.type
_entity_poly.pdbx_seq_one_letter_code
_entity_poly.pdbx_strand_id
1 'polypeptide(L)'
;NTLLGVSVQGVTPNITELTNLKIAYGRGLTSTDDNFRRNVCVIGQDLVDELFPTTGALGNELRIGQDRYTVVGVAESRGSLFGASQDGFVQIPLGTFTRVFGSRSRSLAILAKAKDTENMSLDEVEEQVRVAIRIRRKTIGTSEEDDFSVVTAKSIQAFSASLTGIVGTIVFPLTAIALFVGGIVVMNMMLASVTERTRE
;
A
#
# COMPACT_ATOMS: atom_id res chain seq x y z
N ASN A 1 27.28 7.88 0.92
CA ASN A 1 25.82 7.86 0.72
C ASN A 1 25.20 6.77 1.57
N THR A 2 24.43 7.17 2.58
CA THR A 2 23.59 6.28 3.38
C THR A 2 22.18 6.86 3.36
N LEU A 3 21.18 6.04 3.04
CA LEU A 3 19.79 6.43 3.06
C LEU A 3 19.09 5.83 4.27
N LEU A 4 18.19 6.61 4.87
CA LEU A 4 17.36 6.21 6.00
C LEU A 4 15.90 6.24 5.57
N GLY A 5 15.07 5.38 6.19
CA GLY A 5 13.63 5.32 5.86
C GLY A 5 13.28 4.46 4.65
N VAL A 6 14.24 3.70 4.10
CA VAL A 6 13.98 2.75 3.00
C VAL A 6 13.31 1.49 3.53
N SER A 7 12.20 1.08 2.89
CA SER A 7 11.49 -0.14 3.24
C SER A 7 12.21 -1.38 2.68
N VAL A 8 12.66 -2.28 3.56
CA VAL A 8 13.23 -3.58 3.17
C VAL A 8 12.16 -4.66 3.29
N GLN A 9 11.88 -5.38 2.20
CA GLN A 9 10.83 -6.38 2.10
C GLN A 9 11.41 -7.75 1.73
N GLY A 10 11.05 -8.77 2.50
CA GLY A 10 11.29 -10.16 2.14
C GLY A 10 10.13 -10.69 1.30
N VAL A 11 10.38 -11.07 0.05
CA VAL A 11 9.32 -11.43 -0.89
C VAL A 11 9.62 -12.76 -1.59
N THR A 12 8.56 -13.45 -1.99
CA THR A 12 8.64 -14.65 -2.83
C THR A 12 8.78 -14.27 -4.31
N PRO A 13 9.33 -15.16 -5.17
CA PRO A 13 9.56 -14.87 -6.58
C PRO A 13 8.33 -14.41 -7.37
N ASN A 14 7.14 -14.90 -6.99
CA ASN A 14 5.86 -14.56 -7.62
C ASN A 14 5.31 -13.17 -7.24
N ILE A 15 6.00 -12.40 -6.39
CA ILE A 15 5.54 -11.08 -5.95
C ILE A 15 5.28 -10.14 -7.13
N THR A 16 6.08 -10.25 -8.19
CA THR A 16 6.01 -9.44 -9.40
C THR A 16 4.66 -9.61 -10.10
N GLU A 17 4.16 -10.85 -10.16
CA GLU A 17 2.87 -11.21 -10.77
C GLU A 17 1.68 -10.80 -9.89
N LEU A 18 1.85 -10.89 -8.57
CA LEU A 18 0.83 -10.56 -7.57
C LEU A 18 0.62 -9.06 -7.44
N THR A 19 1.70 -8.28 -7.51
CA THR A 19 1.68 -6.82 -7.29
C THR A 19 1.70 -6.01 -8.58
N ASN A 20 1.71 -6.66 -9.76
CA ASN A 20 1.95 -6.02 -11.06
C ASN A 20 3.23 -5.14 -11.05
N LEU A 21 4.27 -5.57 -10.33
CA LEU A 21 5.55 -4.88 -10.36
C LEU A 21 6.20 -5.18 -11.70
N LYS A 22 6.65 -4.15 -12.42
CA LYS A 22 7.41 -4.33 -13.65
C LYS A 22 8.87 -4.08 -13.37
N ILE A 23 9.73 -4.91 -13.95
CA ILE A 23 11.18 -4.76 -13.84
C ILE A 23 11.63 -4.00 -15.08
N ALA A 24 12.15 -2.79 -14.88
CA ALA A 24 12.67 -1.95 -15.96
C ALA A 24 14.01 -2.49 -16.47
N TYR A 25 14.89 -2.93 -15.55
CA TYR A 25 16.22 -3.44 -15.89
C TYR A 25 16.57 -4.68 -15.09
N GLY A 26 17.30 -5.61 -15.72
CA GLY A 26 17.75 -6.85 -15.09
C GLY A 26 16.64 -7.89 -15.00
N ARG A 27 16.47 -8.50 -13.81
CA ARG A 27 15.48 -9.55 -13.57
C ARG A 27 14.86 -9.46 -12.19
N GLY A 28 13.66 -10.02 -12.05
CA GLY A 28 13.05 -10.27 -10.75
C GLY A 28 13.80 -11.34 -9.93
N LEU A 29 13.40 -11.50 -8.68
CA LEU A 29 13.87 -12.58 -7.82
C LEU A 29 13.36 -13.93 -8.33
N THR A 30 14.23 -14.94 -8.33
CA THR A 30 13.88 -16.29 -8.82
C THR A 30 13.74 -17.28 -7.67
N SER A 31 13.06 -18.40 -7.92
CA SER A 31 12.96 -19.50 -6.94
C SER A 31 14.32 -20.03 -6.50
N THR A 32 15.31 -19.99 -7.38
CA THR A 32 16.70 -20.34 -7.04
C THR A 32 17.29 -19.35 -6.04
N ASP A 33 17.06 -18.05 -6.20
CA ASP A 33 17.57 -17.06 -5.25
C ASP A 33 16.96 -17.23 -3.86
N ASP A 34 15.67 -17.57 -3.80
CA ASP A 34 14.95 -17.80 -2.54
C ASP A 34 15.36 -19.11 -1.86
N ASN A 35 15.39 -20.22 -2.61
CA ASN A 35 15.78 -21.53 -2.09
C ASN A 35 17.21 -21.56 -1.56
N PHE A 36 18.15 -20.90 -2.25
CA PHE A 36 19.55 -20.82 -1.84
C PHE A 36 19.85 -19.60 -0.95
N ARG A 37 18.84 -18.80 -0.59
CA ARG A 37 18.98 -17.61 0.27
C ARG A 37 20.12 -16.68 -0.19
N ARG A 38 20.13 -16.40 -1.50
CA ARG A 38 21.17 -15.58 -2.11
C ARG A 38 21.06 -14.13 -1.62
N ASN A 39 22.20 -13.46 -1.49
CA ASN A 39 22.28 -12.04 -1.15
C ASN A 39 22.11 -11.20 -2.42
N VAL A 40 20.91 -11.23 -2.98
CA VAL A 40 20.53 -10.45 -4.14
C VAL A 40 19.34 -9.56 -3.80
N CYS A 41 19.21 -8.43 -4.49
CA CYS A 41 18.09 -7.52 -4.29
C CYS A 41 17.54 -6.95 -5.59
N VAL A 42 16.26 -6.58 -5.55
CA VAL A 42 15.59 -5.72 -6.52
C VAL A 42 15.29 -4.40 -5.82
N ILE A 43 15.56 -3.29 -6.47
CA ILE A 43 15.39 -1.95 -5.88
C ILE A 43 14.43 -1.10 -6.70
N GLY A 44 13.77 -0.15 -6.04
CA GLY A 44 12.99 0.88 -6.73
C GLY A 44 13.84 2.04 -7.24
N GLN A 45 13.22 2.91 -8.04
CA GLN A 45 13.89 3.97 -8.78
C GLN A 45 14.56 5.02 -7.88
N ASP A 46 13.94 5.41 -6.76
CA ASP A 46 14.50 6.40 -5.83
C ASP A 46 15.92 6.02 -5.36
N LEU A 47 16.14 4.73 -5.08
CA LEU A 47 17.44 4.23 -4.65
C LEU A 47 18.49 4.29 -5.76
N VAL A 48 18.07 4.12 -7.02
CA VAL A 48 18.96 4.26 -8.16
C VAL A 48 19.44 5.70 -8.26
N ASP A 49 18.50 6.64 -8.18
CA ASP A 49 18.79 8.06 -8.38
C ASP A 49 19.67 8.61 -7.25
N GLU A 50 19.48 8.16 -6.00
CA GLU A 50 20.23 8.64 -4.85
C GLU A 50 21.56 7.90 -4.58
N LEU A 51 21.63 6.59 -4.85
CA LEU A 51 22.82 5.78 -4.55
C LEU A 51 23.69 5.48 -5.78
N PHE A 52 23.12 5.50 -6.98
CA PHE A 52 23.79 5.12 -8.23
C PHE A 52 23.61 6.14 -9.36
N PRO A 53 23.81 7.47 -9.13
CA PRO A 53 23.47 8.53 -10.09
C PRO A 53 24.29 8.48 -11.40
N THR A 54 25.40 7.73 -11.45
CA THR A 54 26.33 7.75 -12.60
C THR A 54 26.73 6.37 -13.09
N THR A 55 26.80 5.39 -12.20
CA THR A 55 27.33 4.04 -12.48
C THR A 55 26.25 3.00 -12.81
N GLY A 56 24.97 3.35 -12.66
CA GLY A 56 23.86 2.40 -12.75
C GLY A 56 23.82 1.46 -11.55
N ALA A 57 22.64 0.94 -11.21
CA ALA A 57 22.49 0.08 -10.03
C ALA A 57 22.77 -1.40 -10.31
N LEU A 58 22.47 -1.88 -11.53
CA LEU A 58 22.50 -3.30 -11.85
C LEU A 58 23.92 -3.89 -11.72
N GLY A 59 24.05 -5.00 -11.00
CA GLY A 59 25.32 -5.70 -10.75
C GLY A 59 26.18 -5.09 -9.64
N ASN A 60 25.85 -3.89 -9.16
CA ASN A 60 26.58 -3.27 -8.06
C ASN A 60 26.13 -3.80 -6.69
N GLU A 61 27.00 -3.64 -5.69
CA GLU A 61 26.70 -4.01 -4.31
C GLU A 61 25.93 -2.89 -3.60
N LEU A 62 24.81 -3.25 -2.99
CA LEU A 62 24.06 -2.43 -2.05
C LEU A 62 24.23 -2.99 -0.64
N ARG A 63 24.63 -2.14 0.31
CA ARG A 63 24.74 -2.52 1.71
C ARG A 63 23.43 -2.25 2.44
N ILE A 64 22.83 -3.30 3.02
CA ILE A 64 21.60 -3.23 3.80
C ILE A 64 21.95 -3.71 5.22
N GLY A 65 21.94 -2.78 6.18
CA GLY A 65 22.45 -3.06 7.52
C GLY A 65 23.95 -3.41 7.48
N GLN A 66 24.31 -4.62 7.93
CA GLN A 66 25.69 -5.11 7.91
C GLN A 66 26.02 -5.97 6.69
N ASP A 67 25.01 -6.43 5.95
CA ASP A 67 25.18 -7.36 4.84
C ASP A 67 25.21 -6.64 3.48
N ARG A 68 25.88 -7.28 2.51
CA ARG A 68 25.97 -6.79 1.13
C ARG A 68 25.12 -7.64 0.22
N TYR A 69 24.43 -6.98 -0.70
CA TYR A 69 23.52 -7.57 -1.66
C TYR A 69 23.87 -7.11 -3.07
N THR A 70 23.87 -8.01 -4.03
CA THR A 70 24.03 -7.64 -5.44
C THR A 70 22.69 -7.23 -6.02
N VAL A 71 22.61 -6.05 -6.64
CA VAL A 71 21.41 -5.60 -7.33
C VAL A 71 21.23 -6.41 -8.62
N VAL A 72 20.17 -7.20 -8.70
CA VAL A 72 19.85 -8.04 -9.87
C VAL A 72 18.69 -7.50 -10.71
N GLY A 73 17.96 -6.52 -10.18
CA GLY A 73 16.86 -5.88 -10.90
C GLY A 73 16.55 -4.48 -10.37
N VAL A 74 16.00 -3.67 -11.25
CA VAL A 74 15.46 -2.33 -10.95
C VAL A 74 14.01 -2.31 -11.38
N ALA A 75 13.13 -1.93 -10.45
CA ALA A 75 11.70 -1.80 -10.73
C ALA A 75 11.41 -0.54 -11.54
N GLU A 76 10.37 -0.59 -12.38
CA GLU A 76 9.83 0.58 -13.06
C GLU A 76 9.23 1.54 -12.03
N SER A 77 9.48 2.84 -12.22
CA SER A 77 8.96 3.88 -11.32
C SER A 77 7.44 3.88 -11.32
N ARG A 78 6.86 3.83 -10.11
CA ARG A 78 5.42 3.95 -9.88
C ARG A 78 5.02 5.37 -9.49
N GLY A 79 6.00 6.24 -9.25
CA GLY A 79 5.78 7.62 -8.85
C GLY A 79 5.34 7.74 -7.39
N SER A 80 4.58 8.81 -7.10
CA SER A 80 4.12 9.11 -5.75
C SER A 80 2.60 9.04 -5.64
N LEU A 81 2.13 8.49 -4.52
CA LEU A 81 0.71 8.58 -4.11
C LEU A 81 0.64 9.40 -2.82
N PHE A 82 -0.25 10.40 -2.79
CA PHE A 82 -0.46 11.28 -1.63
C PHE A 82 0.82 11.95 -1.10
N GLY A 83 1.75 12.28 -2.00
CA GLY A 83 3.03 12.90 -1.65
C GLY A 83 4.08 11.94 -1.07
N ALA A 84 3.78 10.64 -0.95
CA ALA A 84 4.73 9.61 -0.58
C ALA A 84 5.19 8.84 -1.82
N SER A 85 6.50 8.68 -1.99
CA SER A 85 7.05 7.86 -3.07
C SER A 85 6.74 6.39 -2.85
N GLN A 86 6.41 5.69 -3.93
CA GLN A 86 6.27 4.23 -3.94
C GLN A 86 7.55 3.51 -4.35
N ASP A 87 8.60 4.25 -4.67
CA ASP A 87 9.82 3.72 -5.26
C ASP A 87 10.96 3.57 -4.24
N GLY A 88 10.75 4.00 -2.99
CA GLY A 88 11.69 3.90 -1.86
C GLY A 88 11.77 2.53 -1.19
N PHE A 89 11.96 1.45 -1.97
CA PHE A 89 11.98 0.09 -1.44
C PHE A 89 13.16 -0.76 -1.91
N VAL A 90 13.45 -1.81 -1.12
CA VAL A 90 14.34 -2.91 -1.48
C VAL A 90 13.63 -4.24 -1.24
N GLN A 91 13.61 -5.09 -2.26
CA GLN A 91 13.11 -6.45 -2.18
C GLN A 91 14.27 -7.45 -2.18
N ILE A 92 14.28 -8.33 -1.19
CA ILE A 92 15.22 -9.45 -1.08
C ILE A 92 14.43 -10.77 -0.99
N PRO A 93 15.04 -11.93 -1.32
CA PRO A 93 14.35 -13.20 -1.19
C PRO A 93 13.86 -13.43 0.25
N LEU A 94 12.64 -13.95 0.42
CA LEU A 94 12.04 -14.21 1.72
C LEU A 94 12.93 -15.12 2.59
N GLY A 95 13.56 -16.13 2.01
CA GLY A 95 14.53 -16.99 2.68
C GLY A 95 15.77 -16.23 3.21
N THR A 96 16.23 -15.23 2.46
CA THR A 96 17.33 -14.34 2.87
C THR A 96 16.88 -13.40 3.97
N PHE A 97 15.70 -12.78 3.82
CA PHE A 97 15.11 -11.89 4.81
C PHE A 97 14.92 -12.57 6.16
N THR A 98 14.31 -13.76 6.16
CA THR A 98 14.06 -14.54 7.39
C THR A 98 15.35 -14.97 8.08
N ARG A 99 16.43 -15.25 7.32
CA ARG A 99 17.75 -15.56 7.88
C ARG A 99 18.39 -14.36 8.57
N VAL A 100 18.37 -13.20 7.91
CA VAL A 100 19.09 -12.00 8.37
C VAL A 100 18.32 -11.29 9.47
N PHE A 101 17.02 -11.11 9.29
CA PHE A 101 16.21 -10.34 10.21
C PHE A 101 15.53 -11.22 11.27
N GLY A 102 15.31 -12.51 11.00
CA GLY A 102 14.59 -13.44 11.87
C GLY A 102 13.09 -13.54 11.56
N SER A 103 12.45 -14.63 12.00
CA SER A 103 11.03 -14.94 11.73
C SER A 103 10.08 -14.70 12.92
N ARG A 104 10.59 -14.68 14.15
CA ARG A 104 9.74 -14.47 15.34
C ARG A 104 9.37 -12.98 15.45
N SER A 105 8.07 -12.71 15.45
CA SER A 105 7.46 -11.39 15.71
C SER A 105 7.43 -10.38 14.56
N ARG A 106 7.42 -10.82 13.29
CA ARG A 106 7.19 -9.91 12.14
C ARG A 106 5.88 -10.21 11.42
N SER A 107 5.23 -9.14 10.97
CA SER A 107 4.05 -9.17 10.14
C SER A 107 4.35 -9.87 8.81
N LEU A 108 3.70 -11.01 8.59
CA LEU A 108 3.70 -11.71 7.31
C LEU A 108 2.45 -11.29 6.55
N ALA A 109 2.63 -10.58 5.43
CA ALA A 109 1.55 -10.33 4.49
C ALA A 109 1.53 -11.46 3.45
N ILE A 110 0.39 -12.12 3.31
CA ILE A 110 0.17 -13.11 2.25
C ILE A 110 -0.66 -12.43 1.17
N LEU A 111 -0.10 -12.33 -0.02
CA LEU A 111 -0.80 -11.79 -1.18
C LEU A 111 -1.42 -12.94 -1.98
N ALA A 112 -2.68 -12.78 -2.34
CA ALA A 112 -3.41 -13.68 -3.21
C ALA A 112 -4.02 -12.88 -4.36
N LYS A 113 -3.95 -13.43 -5.57
CA LYS A 113 -4.56 -12.87 -6.77
C LYS A 113 -5.38 -13.95 -7.43
N ALA A 114 -6.67 -13.67 -7.65
CA ALA A 114 -7.55 -14.58 -8.38
C ALA A 114 -7.09 -14.71 -9.84
N LYS A 115 -7.27 -15.89 -10.41
CA LYS A 115 -7.05 -16.08 -11.85
C LYS A 115 -8.25 -15.53 -12.61
N ASP A 116 -7.97 -14.77 -13.67
CA ASP A 116 -8.98 -14.11 -14.51
C ASP A 116 -9.97 -15.09 -15.17
N THR A 117 -9.60 -16.36 -15.25
CA THR A 117 -10.37 -17.42 -15.93
C THR A 117 -11.63 -17.88 -15.21
N GLU A 118 -11.79 -17.58 -13.92
CA GLU A 118 -12.86 -18.18 -13.12
C GLU A 118 -14.10 -17.29 -12.94
N ASN A 119 -14.10 -16.04 -13.47
CA ASN A 119 -15.20 -15.07 -13.28
C ASN A 119 -15.71 -14.98 -11.84
N MET A 120 -14.85 -15.26 -10.86
CA MET A 120 -15.22 -15.29 -9.46
C MET A 120 -15.44 -13.87 -8.95
N SER A 121 -16.50 -13.67 -8.19
CA SER A 121 -16.68 -12.44 -7.43
C SER A 121 -15.57 -12.30 -6.38
N LEU A 122 -15.22 -11.06 -6.04
CA LEU A 122 -14.21 -10.80 -5.00
C LEU A 122 -14.62 -11.40 -3.64
N ASP A 123 -15.92 -11.49 -3.36
CA ASP A 123 -16.44 -12.05 -2.11
C ASP A 123 -16.22 -13.57 -2.04
N GLU A 124 -16.36 -14.29 -3.16
CA GLU A 124 -16.04 -15.72 -3.24
C GLU A 124 -14.54 -15.99 -3.09
N VAL A 125 -13.69 -15.14 -3.67
CA VAL A 125 -12.24 -15.23 -3.53
C VAL A 125 -11.82 -15.00 -2.07
N GLU A 126 -12.42 -13.99 -1.41
CA GLU A 126 -12.16 -13.70 0.00
C GLU A 126 -12.50 -14.91 0.89
N GLU A 127 -13.67 -15.51 0.68
CA GLU A 127 -14.11 -16.67 1.45
C GLU A 127 -13.21 -17.89 1.19
N GLN A 128 -12.79 -18.15 -0.05
CA GLN A 128 -11.85 -19.23 -0.35
C GLN A 128 -10.49 -19.03 0.33
N VAL A 129 -9.97 -17.80 0.34
CA VAL A 129 -8.72 -17.48 1.03
C VAL A 129 -8.89 -17.69 2.55
N ARG A 130 -10.02 -17.25 3.12
CA ARG A 130 -10.34 -17.45 4.54
C ARG A 130 -10.36 -18.94 4.89
N VAL A 131 -11.08 -19.75 4.13
CA VAL A 131 -11.15 -21.21 4.32
C VAL A 131 -9.77 -21.85 4.19
N ALA A 132 -8.99 -21.47 3.16
CA ALA A 132 -7.64 -22.01 2.96
C ALA A 132 -6.71 -21.73 4.16
N ILE A 133 -6.77 -20.51 4.72
CA ILE A 133 -6.00 -20.15 5.92
C ILE A 133 -6.48 -20.93 7.14
N ARG A 134 -7.81 -21.06 7.35
CA ARG A 134 -8.37 -21.85 8.45
C ARG A 134 -7.96 -23.33 8.38
N ILE A 135 -7.96 -23.93 7.19
CA ILE A 135 -7.45 -25.29 6.98
C ILE A 135 -5.98 -25.38 7.37
N ARG A 136 -5.16 -24.43 6.92
CA ARG A 136 -3.72 -24.42 7.22
C ARG A 136 -3.44 -24.24 8.71
N ARG A 137 -4.26 -23.47 9.41
CA ARG A 137 -4.20 -23.25 10.86
C ARG A 137 -4.92 -24.32 11.69
N LYS A 138 -5.64 -25.25 11.04
CA LYS A 138 -6.45 -26.30 11.67
C LYS A 138 -7.59 -25.77 12.55
N THR A 139 -8.17 -24.63 12.20
CA THR A 139 -9.29 -23.98 12.90
C THR A 139 -10.64 -24.16 12.17
N ILE A 140 -10.70 -25.08 11.22
CA ILE A 140 -11.96 -25.35 10.51
C ILE A 140 -12.93 -26.11 11.42
N GLY A 141 -14.15 -25.60 11.57
CA GLY A 141 -15.17 -26.18 12.45
C GLY A 141 -15.09 -25.78 13.93
N THR A 142 -14.12 -24.93 14.31
CA THR A 142 -14.12 -24.30 15.65
C THR A 142 -14.95 -23.01 15.63
N SER A 143 -15.54 -22.64 16.76
CA SER A 143 -16.20 -21.34 16.96
C SER A 143 -15.20 -20.21 17.27
N GLU A 144 -13.92 -20.42 16.99
CA GLU A 144 -12.87 -19.42 17.21
C GLU A 144 -12.98 -18.31 16.15
N GLU A 145 -12.77 -17.07 16.58
CA GLU A 145 -12.68 -15.92 15.69
C GLU A 145 -11.39 -15.96 14.87
N ASP A 146 -11.43 -15.37 13.67
CA ASP A 146 -10.26 -15.31 12.80
C ASP A 146 -9.16 -14.42 13.41
N ASP A 147 -7.98 -14.98 13.61
CA ASP A 147 -6.78 -14.25 14.05
C ASP A 147 -6.03 -13.57 12.89
N PHE A 148 -6.68 -13.44 11.74
CA PHE A 148 -6.16 -12.82 10.53
C PHE A 148 -7.23 -11.95 9.86
N SER A 149 -6.78 -10.89 9.21
CA SER A 149 -7.63 -10.02 8.39
C SER A 149 -7.36 -10.24 6.91
N VAL A 150 -8.40 -10.42 6.11
CA VAL A 150 -8.28 -10.36 4.65
C VAL A 150 -8.60 -8.94 4.20
N VAL A 151 -7.68 -8.32 3.47
CA VAL A 151 -7.84 -6.95 2.95
C VAL A 151 -7.99 -7.04 1.44
N THR A 152 -9.06 -6.46 0.91
CA THR A 152 -9.38 -6.44 -0.52
C THR A 152 -9.46 -5.00 -1.02
N ALA A 153 -9.37 -4.80 -2.34
CA ALA A 153 -9.58 -3.46 -2.91
C ALA A 153 -10.99 -2.91 -2.58
N LYS A 154 -11.98 -3.80 -2.50
CA LYS A 154 -13.36 -3.49 -2.10
C LYS A 154 -13.44 -3.05 -0.64
N SER A 155 -12.70 -3.67 0.28
CA SER A 155 -12.70 -3.26 1.69
C SER A 155 -12.14 -1.85 1.88
N ILE A 156 -11.13 -1.46 1.10
CA ILE A 156 -10.60 -0.09 1.10
C ILE A 156 -11.63 0.91 0.55
N GLN A 157 -12.29 0.57 -0.57
CA GLN A 157 -13.32 1.43 -1.15
C GLN A 157 -14.53 1.60 -0.22
N ALA A 158 -14.99 0.50 0.40
CA ALA A 158 -16.08 0.51 1.36
C ALA A 158 -15.74 1.36 2.59
N PHE A 159 -14.49 1.27 3.09
CA PHE A 159 -14.02 2.09 4.20
C PHE A 159 -14.03 3.59 3.86
N SER A 160 -13.49 3.97 2.70
CA SER A 160 -13.52 5.36 2.21
C SER A 160 -14.94 5.88 2.01
N ALA A 161 -15.83 5.06 1.46
CA ALA A 161 -17.24 5.41 1.27
C ALA A 161 -17.95 5.60 2.62
N SER A 162 -17.66 4.75 3.61
CA SER A 162 -18.22 4.86 4.97
C SER A 162 -17.77 6.13 5.67
N LEU A 163 -16.47 6.45 5.63
CA LEU A 163 -15.94 7.71 6.18
C LEU A 163 -16.59 8.93 5.53
N THR A 164 -16.66 8.95 4.20
CA THR A 164 -17.30 10.05 3.45
C THR A 164 -18.77 10.17 3.81
N GLY A 165 -19.48 9.06 4.00
CA GLY A 165 -20.88 9.04 4.42
C GLY A 165 -21.09 9.60 5.84
N ILE A 166 -20.25 9.22 6.80
CA ILE A 166 -20.33 9.73 8.18
C ILE A 166 -20.05 11.24 8.20
N VAL A 167 -18.97 11.67 7.52
CA VAL A 167 -18.64 13.09 7.40
C VAL A 167 -19.76 13.84 6.71
N GLY A 168 -20.29 13.32 5.59
CA GLY A 168 -21.40 13.93 4.86
C GLY A 168 -22.65 14.09 5.73
N THR A 169 -22.96 13.09 6.56
CA THR A 169 -24.14 13.12 7.44
C THR A 169 -24.04 14.19 8.53
N ILE A 170 -22.83 14.52 8.99
CA ILE A 170 -22.59 15.56 9.98
C ILE A 170 -22.41 16.93 9.33
N VAL A 171 -21.59 17.02 8.28
CA VAL A 171 -21.22 18.27 7.61
C VAL A 171 -22.41 18.86 6.85
N PHE A 172 -23.19 18.05 6.14
CA PHE A 172 -24.31 18.55 5.34
C PHE A 172 -25.33 19.39 6.16
N PRO A 173 -25.89 18.91 7.29
CA PRO A 173 -26.81 19.72 8.09
C PRO A 173 -26.13 20.94 8.71
N LEU A 174 -24.87 20.83 9.15
CA LEU A 174 -24.11 21.96 9.68
C LEU A 174 -23.93 23.06 8.63
N THR A 175 -23.53 22.69 7.42
CA THR A 175 -23.38 23.63 6.31
C THR A 175 -24.73 24.22 5.89
N ALA A 176 -25.80 23.43 5.88
CA ALA A 176 -27.15 23.93 5.58
C ALA A 176 -27.63 24.98 6.58
N ILE A 177 -27.42 24.75 7.88
CA ILE A 177 -27.75 25.72 8.94
C ILE A 177 -26.89 26.98 8.77
N ALA A 178 -25.58 26.84 8.56
CA ALA A 178 -24.69 27.98 8.36
C ALA A 178 -25.08 28.82 7.14
N LEU A 179 -25.46 28.17 6.04
CA LEU A 179 -25.95 28.84 4.83
C LEU A 179 -27.26 29.59 5.11
N PHE A 180 -28.19 28.97 5.84
CA PHE A 180 -29.46 29.58 6.20
C PHE A 180 -29.29 30.81 7.09
N VAL A 181 -28.46 30.71 8.13
CA VAL A 181 -28.13 31.84 9.02
C VAL A 181 -27.44 32.96 8.25
N GLY A 182 -26.48 32.63 7.37
CA GLY A 182 -25.82 33.60 6.50
C GLY A 182 -26.82 34.33 5.60
N GLY A 183 -27.81 33.64 5.05
CA GLY A 183 -28.88 34.24 4.25
C GLY A 183 -29.73 35.25 5.04
N ILE A 184 -30.10 34.93 6.29
CA ILE A 184 -30.84 35.85 7.17
C ILE A 184 -30.00 37.09 7.49
N VAL A 185 -28.70 36.92 7.76
CA VAL A 185 -27.79 38.05 8.06
C VAL A 185 -27.70 39.01 6.88
N VAL A 186 -27.51 38.49 5.66
CA VAL A 186 -27.44 39.32 4.45
C VAL A 186 -28.79 40.01 4.20
N MET A 187 -29.91 39.31 4.38
CA MET A 187 -31.25 39.88 4.25
C MET A 187 -31.46 41.05 5.22
N ASN A 188 -31.07 40.88 6.48
CA ASN A 188 -31.20 41.93 7.51
C ASN A 188 -30.28 43.12 7.21
N MET A 189 -29.05 42.85 6.78
CA MET A 189 -28.10 43.91 6.40
C MET A 189 -28.61 44.72 5.20
N MET A 190 -29.21 44.07 4.19
CA MET A 190 -29.87 44.76 3.08
C MET A 190 -31.05 45.60 3.54
N LEU A 191 -31.94 45.05 4.36
CA LEU A 191 -33.13 45.76 4.82
C LEU A 191 -32.76 47.04 5.58
N ALA A 192 -31.78 46.94 6.49
CA ALA A 192 -31.24 48.08 7.23
C ALA A 192 -30.68 49.17 6.28
N SER A 193 -29.89 48.77 5.28
CA SER A 193 -29.30 49.69 4.29
C SER A 193 -30.35 50.42 3.44
N VAL A 194 -31.42 49.75 3.05
CA VAL A 194 -32.52 50.37 2.30
C VAL A 194 -33.33 51.31 3.19
N THR A 195 -33.56 50.94 4.46
CA THR A 195 -34.27 51.82 5.41
C THR A 195 -33.47 53.06 5.83
N GLU A 196 -32.14 53.02 5.80
CA GLU A 196 -31.32 54.22 6.03
C GLU A 196 -31.45 55.22 4.87
N ARG A 197 -31.47 54.74 3.63
CA ARG A 197 -31.57 55.60 2.43
C ARG A 197 -32.96 56.21 2.19
N THR A 198 -34.02 55.71 2.82
CA THR A 198 -35.36 56.33 2.73
C THR A 198 -35.59 57.42 3.78
N ARG A 199 -34.67 57.58 4.74
CA ARG A 199 -34.66 58.68 5.73
C ARG A 199 -33.75 59.84 5.35
N GLU A 200 -32.86 59.67 4.37
CA GLU A 200 -32.19 60.77 3.64
C GLU A 200 -33.15 61.41 2.63
#